data_AF-A0A7W2GGW9-F1
#
_entry.id   AF-A0A7W2GGW9-F1
#
_cell.length_a   1.000
_cell.length_b   1.000
_cell.length_c   1.000
_cell.angle_alpha   90.00
_cell.angle_beta   90.00
_cell.angle_gamma   90.00
#
_symmetry.space_group_name_H-M   'P 1'
#
loop_
_entity.id
_entity.type
_entity.pdbx_description
1 polymer ?
#
loop_
_entity_poly.entity_id
_entity_poly.type
_entity_poly.pdbx_seq_one_letter_code
_entity_poly.pdbx_strand_id
1 'polypeptide(L)'
;MAEEAMAEGLILLTTDTIIFLHQVLTEAMYRSKHAIFTLFFSLLLGAAKGQMLIPMDYEGQSDHLKAYGLVYEAIASGYDCHWLLNYRGGSFAILDGDQNIIEKALRKGISYENSSAQALLNLMAELKSPSTNTNSIELERVPKIAVYSPAGKQPWDDAVTLVLTYAEIPFVTIYDEEILNGQLEEYEWLHLHHEDFTGQYGKFYGAYRDAAWYINQKAQFEADARALGYSKVSQVKGAVAKTISSYVNNGGFLFAMCSATDSYDIALAAEGVDICESMFDGDLSAPGAALQLD
;
A
#
# COMPACT_ATOMS: atom_id res chain seq x y z
N MET A 1 67.43 -72.78 37.36
CA MET A 1 65.97 -72.87 37.26
C MET A 1 65.53 -71.64 36.49
N ALA A 2 65.35 -71.85 35.18
CA ALA A 2 64.08 -71.66 34.46
C ALA A 2 63.94 -70.17 34.05
N GLU A 3 64.29 -69.76 32.83
CA GLU A 3 63.63 -70.04 31.53
C GLU A 3 62.36 -69.18 31.35
N GLU A 4 62.24 -68.58 30.16
CA GLU A 4 61.06 -67.91 29.55
C GLU A 4 60.63 -66.51 30.00
N ALA A 5 60.97 -65.51 29.16
CA ALA A 5 60.02 -64.81 28.27
C ALA A 5 60.47 -63.36 28.01
N MET A 6 61.37 -63.19 27.05
CA MET A 6 61.51 -61.92 26.33
C MET A 6 60.41 -61.80 25.27
N ALA A 7 60.00 -60.55 25.04
CA ALA A 7 59.31 -60.04 23.85
C ALA A 7 57.82 -60.35 23.73
N GLU A 8 56.97 -59.38 24.05
CA GLU A 8 55.65 -59.24 23.43
C GLU A 8 55.20 -57.78 23.46
N GLY A 9 54.77 -57.26 22.30
CA GLY A 9 54.11 -55.95 22.22
C GLY A 9 54.44 -55.06 21.01
N LEU A 10 55.14 -55.54 19.97
CA LEU A 10 55.13 -54.84 18.69
C LEU A 10 53.84 -55.26 17.96
N ILE A 11 52.82 -54.39 17.98
CA ILE A 11 51.59 -54.59 17.20
C ILE A 11 51.97 -54.52 15.72
N LEU A 12 52.29 -55.67 15.13
CA LEU A 12 52.36 -55.85 13.69
C LEU A 12 50.93 -55.68 13.14
N LEU A 13 50.58 -54.46 12.76
CA LEU A 13 49.40 -54.22 11.94
C LEU A 13 49.58 -55.06 10.68
N THR A 14 48.71 -56.06 10.48
CA THR A 14 48.73 -56.87 9.27
C THR A 14 48.54 -55.94 8.07
N THR A 15 49.12 -56.28 6.92
CA THR A 15 49.02 -55.51 5.68
C THR A 15 47.56 -55.15 5.36
N ASP A 16 46.64 -56.07 5.62
CA ASP A 16 45.19 -55.89 5.44
C ASP A 16 44.59 -54.82 6.37
N THR A 17 45.09 -54.72 7.61
CA THR A 17 44.62 -53.71 8.58
C THR A 17 45.07 -52.31 8.17
N ILE A 18 46.30 -52.18 7.63
CA ILE A 18 46.82 -50.90 7.11
C ILE A 18 46.06 -50.48 5.85
N ILE A 19 45.76 -51.41 4.94
CA ILE A 19 44.98 -51.14 3.73
C ILE A 19 43.56 -50.71 4.10
N PHE A 20 42.91 -51.38 5.04
CA PHE A 20 41.57 -51.01 5.51
C PHE A 20 41.54 -49.62 6.15
N LEU A 21 42.48 -49.30 7.05
CA LEU A 21 42.61 -47.96 7.64
C LEU A 21 42.90 -46.90 6.58
N HIS A 22 43.79 -47.17 5.63
CA HIS A 22 44.06 -46.26 4.52
C HIS A 22 42.81 -46.02 3.68
N GLN A 23 42.04 -47.06 3.37
CA GLN A 23 40.82 -46.97 2.57
C GLN A 23 39.70 -46.21 3.29
N VAL A 24 39.51 -46.45 4.59
CA VAL A 24 38.57 -45.72 5.45
C VAL A 24 38.96 -44.25 5.60
N LEU A 25 40.25 -43.95 5.81
CA LEU A 25 40.76 -42.58 5.90
C LEU A 25 40.62 -41.85 4.55
N THR A 26 40.87 -42.54 3.44
CA THR A 26 40.72 -41.97 2.09
C THR A 26 39.26 -41.66 1.77
N GLU A 27 38.32 -42.56 2.11
CA GLU A 27 36.88 -42.31 1.96
C GLU A 27 36.39 -41.18 2.87
N ALA A 28 36.83 -41.14 4.13
CA ALA A 28 36.47 -40.06 5.06
C ALA A 28 36.98 -38.69 4.57
N MET A 29 38.22 -38.63 4.07
CA MET A 29 38.79 -37.43 3.44
C MET A 29 38.05 -37.04 2.16
N TYR A 30 37.62 -38.01 1.34
CA TYR A 30 36.85 -37.74 0.12
C TYR A 30 35.46 -37.19 0.44
N ARG A 31 34.75 -37.77 1.42
CA ARG A 31 33.45 -37.28 1.91
C ARG A 31 33.55 -35.89 2.55
N SER A 32 34.61 -35.63 3.33
CA SER A 32 34.87 -34.30 3.91
C SER A 32 35.13 -33.25 2.83
N LYS A 33 35.91 -33.56 1.78
CA LYS A 33 36.13 -32.66 0.65
C LYS A 33 34.84 -32.36 -0.13
N HIS A 34 33.97 -33.35 -0.31
CA HIS A 34 32.66 -33.15 -0.95
C HIS A 34 31.75 -32.30 -0.07
N ALA A 35 31.69 -32.55 1.24
CA ALA A 35 30.90 -31.74 2.17
C ALA A 35 31.39 -30.28 2.22
N ILE A 36 32.71 -30.06 2.22
CA ILE A 36 33.31 -28.72 2.15
C ILE A 36 33.00 -28.06 0.80
N PHE A 37 33.09 -28.81 -0.31
CA PHE A 37 32.77 -28.28 -1.64
C PHE A 37 31.28 -27.95 -1.78
N THR A 38 30.37 -28.78 -1.27
CA THR A 38 28.93 -28.52 -1.25
C THR A 38 28.59 -27.34 -0.34
N LEU A 39 29.21 -27.24 0.85
CA LEU A 39 29.05 -26.10 1.74
C LEU A 39 29.56 -24.80 1.08
N PHE A 40 30.75 -24.83 0.49
CA PHE A 40 31.35 -23.70 -0.24
C PHE A 40 30.51 -23.29 -1.46
N PHE A 41 29.97 -24.26 -2.20
CA PHE A 41 29.06 -24.00 -3.33
C PHE A 41 27.72 -23.45 -2.88
N SER A 42 27.18 -23.92 -1.75
CA SER A 42 25.95 -23.36 -1.14
C SER A 42 26.14 -21.95 -0.58
N LEU A 43 27.35 -21.61 -0.11
CA LEU A 43 27.72 -20.25 0.30
C LEU A 43 27.95 -19.31 -0.89
N LEU A 44 28.36 -19.83 -2.05
CA LEU A 44 28.46 -19.08 -3.30
C LEU A 44 27.10 -18.87 -3.99
N LEU A 45 26.10 -19.69 -3.65
CA LEU A 45 24.70 -19.57 -4.08
C LEU A 45 23.89 -18.61 -3.20
N GLY A 46 24.54 -17.62 -2.56
CA GLY A 46 23.82 -16.47 -2.04
C GLY A 46 22.98 -15.87 -3.18
N ALA A 47 21.67 -15.79 -3.01
CA ALA A 47 20.77 -15.21 -4.00
C ALA A 47 21.32 -13.83 -4.37
N ALA A 48 21.73 -13.67 -5.62
CA ALA A 48 22.23 -12.39 -6.11
C ALA A 48 21.06 -11.40 -6.00
N LYS A 49 21.16 -10.47 -5.03
CA LYS A 49 20.24 -9.34 -4.93
C LYS A 49 20.53 -8.43 -6.13
N GLY A 50 19.62 -8.40 -7.08
CA GLY A 50 19.64 -7.48 -8.20
C GLY A 50 19.09 -6.13 -7.75
N GLN A 51 19.51 -5.06 -8.41
CA GLN A 51 18.78 -3.80 -8.28
C GLN A 51 17.73 -3.74 -9.37
N MET A 52 16.51 -3.40 -8.99
CA MET A 52 15.41 -3.24 -9.93
C MET A 52 15.10 -1.75 -10.09
N LEU A 53 15.08 -1.28 -11.33
CA LEU A 53 14.45 -0.01 -11.69
C LEU A 53 13.11 -0.32 -12.37
N ILE A 54 12.03 0.23 -11.85
CA ILE A 54 10.70 0.15 -12.44
C ILE A 54 10.44 1.50 -13.12
N PRO A 55 10.59 1.59 -14.46
CA PRO A 55 10.27 2.80 -15.18
C PRO A 55 8.78 3.12 -15.04
N MET A 56 8.44 4.41 -15.02
CA MET A 56 7.06 4.88 -14.95
C MET A 56 6.73 5.89 -16.07
N ASP A 57 7.65 6.09 -17.02
CA ASP A 57 7.38 6.87 -18.22
C ASP A 57 6.46 6.10 -19.19
N TYR A 58 5.96 6.81 -20.20
CA TYR A 58 5.02 6.27 -21.17
C TYR A 58 5.61 5.16 -22.05
N GLU A 59 6.90 5.24 -22.37
CA GLU A 59 7.56 4.30 -23.30
C GLU A 59 8.06 3.03 -22.60
N GLY A 60 8.47 3.15 -21.33
CA GLY A 60 9.16 2.11 -20.59
C GLY A 60 8.27 1.25 -19.71
N GLN A 61 7.03 1.65 -19.42
CA GLN A 61 6.13 0.88 -18.56
C GLN A 61 4.90 0.36 -19.30
N SER A 62 4.66 -0.94 -19.16
CA SER A 62 3.54 -1.67 -19.78
C SER A 62 2.26 -1.62 -18.95
N ASP A 63 2.36 -1.51 -17.61
CA ASP A 63 1.20 -1.33 -16.74
C ASP A 63 1.56 -0.52 -15.47
N HIS A 64 1.25 0.78 -15.49
CA HIS A 64 1.56 1.69 -14.38
C HIS A 64 0.78 1.37 -13.11
N LEU A 65 -0.48 0.97 -13.20
CA LEU A 65 -1.31 0.71 -12.03
C LEU A 65 -0.84 -0.56 -11.30
N LYS A 66 -0.51 -1.62 -12.05
CA LYS A 66 0.11 -2.81 -11.48
C LYS A 66 1.50 -2.52 -10.90
N ALA A 67 2.27 -1.62 -11.51
CA ALA A 67 3.57 -1.20 -10.98
C ALA A 67 3.45 -0.55 -9.58
N TYR A 68 2.48 0.35 -9.36
CA TYR A 68 2.20 0.89 -8.02
C TYR A 68 1.86 -0.22 -7.02
N GLY A 69 1.04 -1.19 -7.43
CA GLY A 69 0.71 -2.36 -6.62
C GLY A 69 1.92 -3.21 -6.22
N LEU A 70 2.81 -3.48 -7.17
CA LEU A 70 4.04 -4.23 -6.92
C LEU A 70 4.94 -3.50 -5.91
N VAL A 71 5.08 -2.18 -6.04
CA VAL A 71 5.90 -1.36 -5.12
C VAL A 71 5.26 -1.31 -3.73
N TYR A 72 3.94 -1.19 -3.63
CA TYR A 72 3.22 -1.32 -2.36
C TYR A 72 3.53 -2.67 -1.68
N GLU A 73 3.41 -3.77 -2.43
CA GLU A 73 3.71 -5.12 -1.93
C GLU A 73 5.20 -5.27 -1.53
N ALA A 74 6.12 -4.67 -2.28
CA ALA A 74 7.55 -4.68 -1.99
C ALA A 74 7.85 -3.95 -0.68
N ILE A 75 7.35 -2.73 -0.49
CA ILE A 75 7.52 -1.99 0.77
C ILE A 75 6.94 -2.78 1.95
N ALA A 76 5.73 -3.33 1.81
CA ALA A 76 5.09 -4.14 2.84
C ALA A 76 5.88 -5.41 3.18
N SER A 77 6.65 -5.93 2.22
CA SER A 77 7.51 -7.11 2.40
C SER A 77 8.92 -6.76 2.90
N GLY A 78 9.20 -5.48 3.18
CA GLY A 78 10.47 -5.01 3.73
C GLY A 78 11.59 -4.82 2.71
N TYR A 79 11.26 -4.71 1.42
CA TYR A 79 12.26 -4.34 0.40
C TYR A 79 12.63 -2.86 0.53
N ASP A 80 13.89 -2.55 0.21
CA ASP A 80 14.44 -1.20 0.20
C ASP A 80 13.99 -0.46 -1.07
N CYS A 81 12.91 0.32 -0.94
CA CYS A 81 12.21 0.94 -2.04
C CYS A 81 12.37 2.47 -2.03
N HIS A 82 12.57 3.06 -3.21
CA HIS A 82 12.67 4.50 -3.38
C HIS A 82 11.81 5.00 -4.54
N TRP A 83 11.22 6.19 -4.36
CA TRP A 83 10.56 6.94 -5.42
C TRP A 83 11.51 7.97 -6.03
N LEU A 84 11.69 7.91 -7.35
CA LEU A 84 12.57 8.78 -8.12
C LEU A 84 11.74 9.92 -8.73
N LEU A 85 11.58 11.01 -7.96
CA LEU A 85 10.76 12.15 -8.34
C LEU A 85 11.24 12.82 -9.62
N ASN A 86 10.29 13.09 -10.52
CA ASN A 86 10.51 13.72 -11.83
C ASN A 86 11.57 13.02 -12.71
N TYR A 87 11.88 11.76 -12.42
CA TYR A 87 12.73 10.92 -13.24
C TYR A 87 11.88 9.83 -13.89
N ARG A 88 11.84 9.83 -15.23
CA ARG A 88 11.14 8.81 -16.03
C ARG A 88 9.74 8.49 -15.50
N GLY A 89 8.89 9.52 -15.46
CA GLY A 89 7.50 9.42 -14.98
C GLY A 89 7.33 9.17 -13.48
N GLY A 90 8.38 9.36 -12.67
CA GLY A 90 8.33 9.04 -11.25
C GLY A 90 8.66 7.57 -10.98
N SER A 91 9.75 7.08 -11.56
CA SER A 91 10.19 5.68 -11.48
C SER A 91 10.43 5.21 -10.05
N PHE A 92 10.42 3.89 -9.83
CA PHE A 92 10.77 3.30 -8.55
C PHE A 92 12.08 2.51 -8.63
N ALA A 93 12.86 2.58 -7.55
CA ALA A 93 14.06 1.79 -7.36
C ALA A 93 13.83 0.79 -6.22
N ILE A 94 14.23 -0.47 -6.41
CA ILE A 94 14.25 -1.49 -5.36
C ILE A 94 15.70 -1.97 -5.20
N LEU A 95 16.33 -1.64 -4.08
CA LEU A 95 17.77 -1.85 -3.87
C LEU A 95 18.14 -3.26 -3.43
N ASP A 96 17.17 -4.08 -3.11
CA ASP A 96 17.40 -5.47 -2.71
C ASP A 96 16.44 -6.45 -3.39
N GLY A 97 16.03 -6.09 -4.62
CA GLY A 97 15.18 -6.92 -5.47
C GLY A 97 15.77 -8.31 -5.71
N ASP A 98 15.02 -9.33 -5.33
CA ASP A 98 15.39 -10.73 -5.55
C ASP A 98 14.59 -11.34 -6.71
N GLN A 99 14.79 -12.63 -6.95
CA GLN A 99 14.07 -13.36 -7.98
C GLN A 99 12.55 -13.36 -7.76
N ASN A 100 12.09 -13.26 -6.51
CA ASN A 100 10.67 -13.30 -6.17
C ASN A 100 9.95 -12.05 -6.69
N ILE A 101 10.47 -10.85 -6.41
CA ILE A 101 9.85 -9.61 -6.89
C ILE A 101 9.94 -9.47 -8.42
N ILE A 102 11.03 -9.96 -9.03
CA ILE A 102 11.18 -10.05 -10.49
C ILE A 102 10.09 -10.93 -11.12
N GLU A 103 9.86 -12.12 -10.57
CA GLU A 103 8.83 -13.01 -11.07
C GLU A 103 7.43 -12.42 -10.91
N LYS A 104 7.16 -11.70 -9.80
CA LYS A 104 5.90 -10.98 -9.62
C LYS A 104 5.71 -9.89 -10.67
N ALA A 105 6.75 -9.09 -10.94
CA ALA A 105 6.72 -8.06 -11.98
C ALA A 105 6.36 -8.68 -13.34
N LEU A 106 7.06 -9.74 -13.74
CA LEU A 106 6.82 -10.45 -15.00
C LEU A 106 5.39 -11.02 -15.10
N ARG A 107 4.90 -11.69 -14.04
CA ARG A 107 3.55 -12.28 -14.03
C ARG A 107 2.45 -11.21 -14.11
N LYS A 108 2.70 -10.03 -13.55
CA LYS A 108 1.79 -8.88 -13.58
C LYS A 108 1.94 -8.04 -14.84
N GLY A 109 2.85 -8.39 -15.76
CA GLY A 109 3.11 -7.64 -16.98
C GLY A 109 3.75 -6.28 -16.73
N ILE A 110 4.50 -6.13 -15.65
CA ILE A 110 5.20 -4.89 -15.26
C ILE A 110 6.60 -4.92 -15.88
N SER A 111 6.96 -3.83 -16.56
CA SER A 111 8.31 -3.64 -17.11
C SER A 111 9.28 -3.23 -16.01
N TYR A 112 10.49 -3.80 -16.05
CA TYR A 112 11.57 -3.49 -15.12
C TYR A 112 12.93 -3.59 -15.82
N GLU A 113 13.93 -2.91 -15.28
CA GLU A 113 15.31 -2.92 -15.73
C GLU A 113 16.22 -3.42 -14.61
N ASN A 114 17.12 -4.36 -14.94
CA ASN A 114 18.16 -4.80 -14.01
C ASN A 114 19.32 -3.80 -14.01
N SER A 115 19.74 -3.37 -12.82
CA SER A 115 20.90 -2.51 -12.64
C SER A 115 21.88 -3.11 -11.64
N SER A 116 23.15 -2.67 -11.72
CA SER A 116 24.12 -2.98 -10.67
C SER A 116 23.86 -2.08 -9.45
N ALA A 117 24.18 -2.57 -8.24
CA ALA A 117 24.10 -1.80 -7.00
C ALA A 117 24.74 -0.41 -7.14
N GLN A 118 25.95 -0.36 -7.68
CA GLN A 118 26.67 0.90 -7.85
C GLN A 118 25.99 1.84 -8.83
N ALA A 119 25.45 1.34 -9.94
CA ALA A 119 24.82 2.19 -10.95
C ALA A 119 23.53 2.83 -10.41
N LEU A 120 22.69 2.08 -9.70
CA LEU A 120 21.45 2.63 -9.17
C LEU A 120 21.68 3.59 -7.99
N LEU A 121 22.65 3.29 -7.11
CA LEU A 121 23.07 4.23 -6.06
C LEU A 121 23.65 5.52 -6.64
N ASN A 122 24.45 5.44 -7.70
CA ASN A 122 24.97 6.63 -8.39
C ASN A 122 23.85 7.47 -9.00
N LEU A 123 22.88 6.82 -9.67
CA LEU A 123 21.71 7.49 -10.22
C LEU A 123 20.94 8.22 -9.11
N MET A 124 20.64 7.56 -8.00
CA MET A 124 19.91 8.18 -6.89
C MET A 124 20.67 9.34 -6.26
N ALA A 125 22.00 9.26 -6.17
CA ALA A 125 22.84 10.36 -5.70
C ALA A 125 22.81 11.55 -6.67
N GLU A 126 22.86 11.30 -7.99
CA GLU A 126 22.72 12.33 -9.02
C GLU A 126 21.36 13.03 -8.96
N LEU A 127 20.28 12.28 -8.76
CA LEU A 127 18.92 12.82 -8.68
C LEU A 127 18.72 13.77 -7.50
N LYS A 128 19.53 13.66 -6.44
CA LYS A 128 19.52 14.57 -5.27
C LYS A 128 20.27 15.88 -5.52
N SER A 129 20.85 16.09 -6.70
CA SER A 129 21.56 17.32 -7.02
C SER A 129 20.65 18.55 -6.91
N PRO A 130 21.07 19.64 -6.22
CA PRO A 130 20.30 20.88 -6.14
C PRO A 130 20.11 21.59 -7.50
N SER A 131 20.85 21.18 -8.54
CA SER A 131 20.80 21.79 -9.86
C SER A 131 19.66 21.28 -10.75
N THR A 132 18.92 20.26 -10.33
CA THR A 132 17.84 19.64 -11.09
C THR A 132 16.55 19.58 -10.27
N ASN A 133 15.39 19.63 -10.93
CA ASN A 133 14.08 19.45 -10.26
C ASN A 133 13.75 17.95 -10.10
N THR A 134 14.69 17.18 -9.57
CA THR A 134 14.58 15.73 -9.34
C THR A 134 14.86 15.43 -7.87
N ASN A 135 14.46 14.25 -7.40
CA ASN A 135 14.86 13.77 -6.08
C ASN A 135 14.75 12.24 -5.99
N SER A 136 15.37 11.65 -4.98
CA SER A 136 15.14 10.25 -4.60
C SER A 136 14.70 10.22 -3.13
N ILE A 137 13.48 9.72 -2.91
CA ILE A 137 12.83 9.62 -1.61
C ILE A 137 12.69 8.15 -1.23
N GLU A 138 13.11 7.80 -0.03
CA GLU A 138 12.92 6.46 0.55
C GLU A 138 11.46 6.22 0.96
N LEU A 139 10.95 5.01 0.71
CA LEU A 139 9.58 4.61 0.98
C LEU A 139 9.57 3.62 2.15
N GLU A 140 9.43 4.14 3.37
CA GLU A 140 9.63 3.36 4.60
C GLU A 140 8.46 2.41 4.94
N ARG A 141 7.21 2.84 4.70
CA ARG A 141 6.02 2.07 5.07
C ARG A 141 4.86 2.34 4.12
N VAL A 142 4.03 1.31 3.94
CA VAL A 142 2.76 1.46 3.23
C VAL A 142 1.66 2.03 4.15
N PRO A 143 0.74 2.85 3.61
CA PRO A 143 -0.43 3.32 4.36
C PRO A 143 -1.52 2.25 4.41
N LYS A 144 -2.29 2.22 5.50
CA LYS A 144 -3.63 1.63 5.52
C LYS A 144 -4.61 2.63 4.91
N ILE A 145 -5.37 2.17 3.93
CA ILE A 145 -6.24 3.01 3.11
C ILE A 145 -7.71 2.75 3.45
N ALA A 146 -8.43 3.81 3.79
CA ALA A 146 -9.88 3.85 3.85
C ALA A 146 -10.44 4.53 2.60
N VAL A 147 -11.54 3.99 2.05
CA VAL A 147 -12.33 4.62 1.01
C VAL A 147 -13.71 4.93 1.58
N TYR A 148 -14.10 6.20 1.53
CA TYR A 148 -15.41 6.62 1.98
C TYR A 148 -16.48 6.20 0.96
N SER A 149 -17.28 5.19 1.28
CA SER A 149 -18.27 4.65 0.34
C SER A 149 -19.42 3.94 1.07
N PRO A 150 -20.68 4.22 0.73
CA PRO A 150 -21.83 3.57 1.35
C PRO A 150 -21.90 2.09 0.98
N ALA A 151 -22.47 1.28 1.88
CA ALA A 151 -22.73 -0.13 1.63
C ALA A 151 -23.62 -0.33 0.39
N GLY A 152 -23.35 -1.38 -0.39
CA GLY A 152 -24.17 -1.78 -1.53
C GLY A 152 -23.87 -1.05 -2.86
N LYS A 153 -22.98 -0.05 -2.88
CA LYS A 153 -22.42 0.47 -4.14
C LYS A 153 -21.72 -0.65 -4.89
N GLN A 154 -21.87 -0.67 -6.22
CA GLN A 154 -21.16 -1.66 -7.02
C GLN A 154 -19.70 -1.22 -7.22
N PRO A 155 -18.73 -2.14 -7.29
CA PRO A 155 -17.31 -1.78 -7.42
C PRO A 155 -16.96 -0.92 -8.65
N TRP A 156 -17.76 -0.97 -9.72
CA TRP A 156 -17.57 -0.14 -10.90
C TRP A 156 -18.17 1.27 -10.78
N ASP A 157 -19.00 1.52 -9.74
CA ASP A 157 -19.57 2.84 -9.46
C ASP A 157 -18.56 3.76 -8.77
N ASP A 158 -17.42 3.22 -8.33
CA ASP A 158 -16.35 3.97 -7.68
C ASP A 158 -14.99 3.68 -8.30
N ALA A 159 -14.52 4.62 -9.11
CA ALA A 159 -13.22 4.56 -9.78
C ALA A 159 -12.05 4.31 -8.82
N VAL A 160 -12.12 4.80 -7.57
CA VAL A 160 -11.05 4.59 -6.59
C VAL A 160 -10.95 3.13 -6.21
N THR A 161 -12.08 2.52 -5.82
CA THR A 161 -12.10 1.10 -5.45
C THR A 161 -11.72 0.20 -6.62
N LEU A 162 -12.14 0.55 -7.85
CA LEU A 162 -11.78 -0.18 -9.05
C LEU A 162 -10.27 -0.13 -9.33
N VAL A 163 -9.65 1.06 -9.22
CA VAL A 163 -8.22 1.23 -9.45
C VAL A 163 -7.39 0.55 -8.35
N LEU A 164 -7.75 0.69 -7.07
CA LEU A 164 -7.05 0.02 -5.98
C LEU A 164 -7.15 -1.51 -6.09
N THR A 165 -8.35 -2.02 -6.43
CA THR A 165 -8.56 -3.45 -6.70
C THR A 165 -7.71 -3.91 -7.89
N TYR A 166 -7.69 -3.16 -8.99
CA TYR A 166 -6.87 -3.48 -10.15
C TYR A 166 -5.38 -3.48 -9.81
N ALA A 167 -4.90 -2.49 -9.06
CA ALA A 167 -3.53 -2.43 -8.58
C ALA A 167 -3.21 -3.50 -7.51
N GLU A 168 -4.20 -4.20 -6.97
CA GLU A 168 -4.07 -5.14 -5.85
C GLU A 168 -3.56 -4.48 -4.56
N ILE A 169 -3.94 -3.22 -4.34
CA ILE A 169 -3.64 -2.48 -3.10
C ILE A 169 -4.82 -2.68 -2.13
N PRO A 170 -4.59 -3.17 -0.90
CA PRO A 170 -5.65 -3.39 0.07
C PRO A 170 -6.23 -2.07 0.59
N PHE A 171 -7.56 -2.05 0.74
CA PHE A 171 -8.30 -0.94 1.32
C PHE A 171 -9.53 -1.44 2.08
N VAL A 172 -10.11 -0.59 2.92
CA VAL A 172 -11.39 -0.85 3.59
C VAL A 172 -12.38 0.25 3.23
N THR A 173 -13.62 -0.12 2.95
CA THR A 173 -14.71 0.86 2.79
C THR A 173 -15.28 1.21 4.16
N ILE A 174 -15.36 2.51 4.46
CA ILE A 174 -16.02 3.05 5.66
C ILE A 174 -17.01 4.13 5.24
N TYR A 175 -18.00 4.44 6.06
CA TYR A 175 -18.98 5.49 5.77
C TYR A 175 -19.30 6.31 7.03
N ASP A 176 -20.49 6.92 7.07
CA ASP A 176 -20.91 7.83 8.13
C ASP A 176 -20.83 7.20 9.53
N GLU A 177 -21.35 5.98 9.70
CA GLU A 177 -21.37 5.30 11.00
C GLU A 177 -19.96 4.98 11.50
N GLU A 178 -19.13 4.37 10.65
CA GLU A 178 -17.77 3.97 11.01
C GLU A 178 -16.89 5.19 11.36
N ILE A 179 -17.04 6.30 10.62
CA ILE A 179 -16.32 7.54 10.92
C ILE A 179 -16.77 8.12 12.26
N LEU A 180 -18.08 8.21 12.52
CA LEU A 180 -18.60 8.78 13.76
C LEU A 180 -18.31 7.91 14.99
N ASN A 181 -18.10 6.60 14.78
CA ASN A 181 -17.68 5.66 15.82
C ASN A 181 -16.15 5.63 16.04
N GLY A 182 -15.38 6.47 15.34
CA GLY A 182 -13.94 6.64 15.55
C GLY A 182 -13.05 5.67 14.78
N GLN A 183 -13.59 4.85 13.89
CA GLN A 183 -12.79 3.86 13.13
C GLN A 183 -11.82 4.52 12.14
N LEU A 184 -12.03 5.80 11.81
CA LEU A 184 -11.12 6.55 10.93
C LEU A 184 -9.68 6.61 11.46
N GLU A 185 -9.48 6.56 12.79
CA GLU A 185 -8.15 6.57 13.43
C GLU A 185 -7.30 5.32 13.12
N GLU A 186 -7.90 4.24 12.62
CA GLU A 186 -7.20 3.01 12.26
C GLU A 186 -6.45 3.09 10.92
N TYR A 187 -6.67 4.16 10.15
CA TYR A 187 -6.19 4.34 8.79
C TYR A 187 -5.28 5.56 8.66
N GLU A 188 -4.28 5.49 7.78
CA GLU A 188 -3.42 6.63 7.48
C GLU A 188 -3.98 7.54 6.40
N TRP A 189 -4.71 6.96 5.43
CA TRP A 189 -5.22 7.65 4.23
C TRP A 189 -6.74 7.46 4.11
N LEU A 190 -7.45 8.55 3.79
CA LEU A 190 -8.89 8.55 3.48
C LEU A 190 -9.12 9.07 2.05
N HIS A 191 -9.79 8.29 1.22
CA HIS A 191 -10.26 8.72 -0.10
C HIS A 191 -11.74 9.10 -0.06
N LEU A 192 -12.08 10.27 -0.61
CA LEU A 192 -13.45 10.72 -0.84
C LEU A 192 -13.70 10.86 -2.34
N HIS A 193 -14.78 10.26 -2.83
CA HIS A 193 -15.14 10.32 -4.25
C HIS A 193 -16.65 10.47 -4.43
N HIS A 194 -17.05 11.55 -5.11
CA HIS A 194 -18.45 11.85 -5.43
C HIS A 194 -19.41 11.90 -4.22
N GLU A 195 -18.95 12.45 -3.10
CA GLU A 195 -19.78 12.63 -1.91
C GLU A 195 -20.39 14.04 -1.82
N ASP A 196 -21.54 14.14 -1.14
CA ASP A 196 -22.18 15.38 -0.76
C ASP A 196 -22.25 15.52 0.77
N PHE A 197 -21.36 16.33 1.35
CA PHE A 197 -21.38 16.64 2.78
C PHE A 197 -22.37 17.76 3.16
N THR A 198 -23.06 18.37 2.19
CA THR A 198 -23.97 19.50 2.47
C THR A 198 -25.36 19.07 2.93
N GLY A 199 -25.74 17.80 2.70
CA GLY A 199 -27.09 17.31 2.97
C GLY A 199 -28.13 17.67 1.91
N GLN A 200 -27.70 18.15 0.73
CA GLN A 200 -28.57 18.55 -0.38
C GLN A 200 -28.79 17.43 -1.41
N TYR A 201 -28.34 16.20 -1.13
CA TYR A 201 -28.54 15.01 -1.96
C TYR A 201 -27.94 15.17 -3.38
N GLY A 202 -26.82 15.89 -3.48
CA GLY A 202 -26.13 16.20 -4.72
C GLY A 202 -26.93 17.08 -5.68
N LYS A 203 -26.47 17.18 -6.92
CA LYS A 203 -27.10 18.04 -7.96
C LYS A 203 -28.30 17.39 -8.65
N PHE A 204 -28.90 16.37 -8.06
CA PHE A 204 -29.91 15.53 -8.71
C PHE A 204 -31.35 16.03 -8.57
N TYR A 205 -31.64 16.84 -7.55
CA TYR A 205 -33.01 17.30 -7.27
C TYR A 205 -33.68 17.93 -8.51
N GLY A 206 -33.02 18.88 -9.18
CA GLY A 206 -33.61 19.62 -10.30
C GLY A 206 -34.07 18.74 -11.47
N ALA A 207 -33.36 17.65 -11.76
CA ALA A 207 -33.65 16.76 -12.89
C ALA A 207 -34.42 15.49 -12.46
N TYR A 208 -34.28 15.06 -11.21
CA TYR A 208 -34.68 13.71 -10.78
C TYR A 208 -35.52 13.67 -9.49
N ARG A 209 -36.01 14.80 -8.98
CA ARG A 209 -36.85 14.85 -7.76
C ARG A 209 -38.03 13.86 -7.75
N ASP A 210 -38.60 13.55 -8.92
CA ASP A 210 -39.75 12.67 -9.08
C ASP A 210 -39.35 11.22 -9.45
N ALA A 211 -38.04 10.95 -9.60
CA ALA A 211 -37.54 9.63 -9.93
C ALA A 211 -37.53 8.73 -8.69
N ALA A 212 -38.03 7.49 -8.84
CA ALA A 212 -38.13 6.54 -7.73
C ALA A 212 -36.79 6.28 -7.04
N TRP A 213 -35.69 6.21 -7.79
CA TRP A 213 -34.36 6.01 -7.21
C TRP A 213 -33.93 7.17 -6.31
N TYR A 214 -34.25 8.42 -6.67
CA TYR A 214 -33.89 9.60 -5.89
C TYR A 214 -34.73 9.68 -4.62
N ILE A 215 -36.04 9.44 -4.73
CA ILE A 215 -36.95 9.40 -3.58
C ILE A 215 -36.51 8.32 -2.57
N ASN A 216 -36.18 7.12 -3.06
CA ASN A 216 -35.72 6.03 -2.20
C ASN A 216 -34.36 6.33 -1.55
N GLN A 217 -33.41 6.90 -2.31
CA GLN A 217 -32.10 7.29 -1.79
C GLN A 217 -32.23 8.37 -0.70
N LYS A 218 -33.03 9.41 -0.94
CA LYS A 218 -33.32 10.45 0.05
C LYS A 218 -33.91 9.85 1.33
N ALA A 219 -34.93 9.00 1.20
CA ALA A 219 -35.57 8.35 2.34
C ALA A 219 -34.58 7.46 3.12
N GLN A 220 -33.65 6.78 2.43
CA GLN A 220 -32.61 5.98 3.06
C GLN A 220 -31.64 6.85 3.87
N PHE A 221 -31.09 7.92 3.28
CA PHE A 221 -30.18 8.83 4.00
C PHE A 221 -30.84 9.46 5.22
N GLU A 222 -32.12 9.83 5.15
CA GLU A 222 -32.86 10.32 6.31
C GLU A 222 -33.05 9.23 7.38
N ALA A 223 -33.25 7.97 6.98
CA ALA A 223 -33.35 6.85 7.92
C ALA A 223 -32.02 6.57 8.62
N ASP A 224 -30.92 6.61 7.87
CA ASP A 224 -29.56 6.42 8.39
C ASP A 224 -29.18 7.54 9.36
N ALA A 225 -29.47 8.80 9.02
CA ALA A 225 -29.26 9.94 9.90
C ALA A 225 -30.01 9.76 11.23
N ARG A 226 -31.28 9.32 11.18
CA ARG A 226 -32.08 9.04 12.38
C ARG A 226 -31.53 7.87 13.20
N ALA A 227 -31.04 6.82 12.55
CA ALA A 227 -30.42 5.67 13.23
C ALA A 227 -29.16 6.09 14.01
N LEU A 228 -28.42 7.07 13.48
CA LEU A 228 -27.24 7.68 14.11
C LEU A 228 -27.59 8.77 15.14
N GLY A 229 -28.88 9.03 15.39
CA GLY A 229 -29.34 10.00 16.40
C GLY A 229 -29.43 11.45 15.90
N TYR A 230 -29.31 11.69 14.59
CA TYR A 230 -29.44 13.02 13.99
C TYR A 230 -30.85 13.26 13.44
N SER A 231 -31.29 14.52 13.49
CA SER A 231 -32.60 14.90 12.96
C SER A 231 -32.59 15.17 11.46
N LYS A 232 -31.43 15.53 10.90
CA LYS A 232 -31.24 15.90 9.50
C LYS A 232 -29.99 15.25 8.89
N VAL A 233 -30.01 15.05 7.58
CA VAL A 233 -28.86 14.57 6.81
C VAL A 233 -27.71 15.60 6.82
N SER A 234 -28.02 16.90 6.72
CA SER A 234 -27.03 17.98 6.82
C SER A 234 -26.28 17.96 8.16
N GLN A 235 -26.95 17.59 9.27
CA GLN A 235 -26.32 17.49 10.58
C GLN A 235 -25.35 16.30 10.68
N VAL A 236 -25.76 15.11 10.21
CA VAL A 236 -24.85 13.94 10.24
C VAL A 236 -23.66 14.17 9.32
N LYS A 237 -23.87 14.73 8.12
CA LYS A 237 -22.79 15.03 7.18
C LYS A 237 -21.85 16.12 7.69
N GLY A 238 -22.36 17.16 8.34
CA GLY A 238 -21.55 18.16 9.02
C GLY A 238 -20.70 17.56 10.15
N ALA A 239 -21.26 16.64 10.95
CA ALA A 239 -20.51 15.93 11.98
C ALA A 239 -19.39 15.06 11.39
N VAL A 240 -19.68 14.34 10.29
CA VAL A 240 -18.68 13.53 9.56
C VAL A 240 -17.57 14.42 8.98
N ALA A 241 -17.92 15.54 8.33
CA ALA A 241 -16.94 16.49 7.80
C ALA A 241 -16.03 17.02 8.91
N LYS A 242 -16.60 17.37 10.08
CA LYS A 242 -15.81 17.82 11.24
C LYS A 242 -14.88 16.74 11.79
N THR A 243 -15.33 15.47 11.82
CA THR A 243 -14.48 14.35 12.22
C THR A 243 -13.33 14.15 11.24
N ILE A 244 -13.59 14.22 9.93
CA ILE A 244 -12.55 14.14 8.89
C ILE A 244 -11.56 15.32 9.03
N SER A 245 -12.05 16.54 9.29
CA SER A 245 -11.19 17.71 9.53
C SER A 245 -10.27 17.51 10.74
N SER A 246 -10.82 16.96 11.82
CA SER A 246 -10.03 16.62 13.01
C SER A 246 -8.96 15.56 12.70
N TYR A 247 -9.31 14.55 11.92
CA TYR A 247 -8.37 13.53 11.45
C TYR A 247 -7.22 14.13 10.62
N VAL A 248 -7.51 15.04 9.67
CA VAL A 248 -6.48 15.73 8.88
C VAL A 248 -5.58 16.59 9.77
N ASN A 249 -6.17 17.35 10.70
CA ASN A 249 -5.42 18.16 11.65
C ASN A 249 -4.50 17.33 12.58
N ASN A 250 -4.84 16.06 12.79
CA ASN A 250 -4.04 15.11 13.56
C ASN A 250 -3.01 14.33 12.69
N GLY A 251 -2.81 14.73 11.44
CA GLY A 251 -1.79 14.16 10.54
C GLY A 251 -2.31 13.08 9.59
N GLY A 252 -3.62 12.85 9.54
CA GLY A 252 -4.25 11.98 8.54
C GLY A 252 -4.17 12.57 7.13
N PHE A 253 -4.03 11.70 6.13
CA PHE A 253 -4.02 12.13 4.73
C PHE A 253 -5.41 12.01 4.12
N LEU A 254 -5.84 13.07 3.43
CA LEU A 254 -7.14 13.15 2.77
C LEU A 254 -6.96 13.34 1.27
N PHE A 255 -7.58 12.46 0.48
CA PHE A 255 -7.65 12.53 -0.97
C PHE A 255 -9.11 12.73 -1.39
N ALA A 256 -9.53 13.99 -1.47
CA ALA A 256 -10.87 14.35 -1.92
C ALA A 256 -10.88 14.67 -3.41
N MET A 257 -11.82 14.08 -4.14
CA MET A 257 -11.93 14.22 -5.60
C MET A 257 -13.36 14.57 -6.03
N CYS A 258 -13.45 15.20 -7.21
CA CYS A 258 -14.71 15.60 -7.82
C CYS A 258 -15.52 16.52 -6.89
N SER A 259 -16.79 16.19 -6.62
CA SER A 259 -17.66 16.99 -5.76
C SER A 259 -17.31 16.92 -4.28
N ALA A 260 -16.55 15.92 -3.85
CA ALA A 260 -16.24 15.73 -2.43
C ALA A 260 -15.37 16.86 -1.88
N THR A 261 -14.49 17.44 -2.70
CA THR A 261 -13.64 18.58 -2.31
C THR A 261 -14.49 19.79 -1.94
N ASP A 262 -15.36 20.22 -2.85
CA ASP A 262 -16.21 21.40 -2.62
C ASP A 262 -17.24 21.16 -1.52
N SER A 263 -17.91 19.99 -1.53
CA SER A 263 -18.99 19.72 -0.58
C SER A 263 -18.48 19.60 0.86
N TYR A 264 -17.28 19.03 1.04
CA TYR A 264 -16.59 18.95 2.33
C TYR A 264 -16.27 20.35 2.88
N ASP A 265 -15.65 21.20 2.08
CA ASP A 265 -15.29 22.57 2.50
C ASP A 265 -16.55 23.40 2.81
N ILE A 266 -17.61 23.28 2.00
CA ILE A 266 -18.89 23.93 2.25
C ILE A 266 -19.51 23.47 3.58
N ALA A 267 -19.47 22.17 3.87
CA ALA A 267 -20.02 21.63 5.11
C ALA A 267 -19.29 22.15 6.36
N LEU A 268 -17.96 22.33 6.27
CA LEU A 268 -17.17 22.94 7.34
C LEU A 268 -17.47 24.44 7.49
N ALA A 269 -17.52 25.19 6.38
CA ALA A 269 -17.83 26.62 6.40
C ALA A 269 -19.25 26.91 6.90
N ALA A 270 -20.18 25.96 6.72
CA ALA A 270 -21.55 26.03 7.19
C ALA A 270 -21.76 25.51 8.62
N GLU A 271 -20.71 25.29 9.41
CA GLU A 271 -20.85 24.76 10.76
C GLU A 271 -21.79 25.65 11.61
N GLY A 272 -22.91 25.08 12.06
CA GLY A 272 -23.92 25.78 12.85
C GLY A 272 -24.87 26.68 12.05
N VAL A 273 -24.75 26.74 10.72
CA VAL A 273 -25.60 27.52 9.82
C VAL A 273 -26.40 26.58 8.92
N ASP A 274 -27.73 26.71 8.90
CA ASP A 274 -28.55 25.92 7.98
C ASP A 274 -28.49 26.50 6.57
N ILE A 275 -27.82 25.79 5.66
CA ILE A 275 -27.71 26.13 4.24
C ILE A 275 -28.69 25.35 3.36
N CYS A 276 -29.41 24.37 3.93
CA CYS A 276 -30.35 23.57 3.17
C CYS A 276 -31.64 24.37 2.91
N GLU A 277 -32.09 24.34 1.67
CA GLU A 277 -33.35 24.94 1.25
C GLU A 277 -34.50 23.94 1.42
N SER A 278 -35.74 24.45 1.54
CA SER A 278 -36.90 23.68 1.97
C SER A 278 -37.29 22.48 1.11
N MET A 279 -36.76 22.37 -0.11
CA MET A 279 -36.96 21.18 -0.93
C MET A 279 -36.14 19.96 -0.46
N PHE A 280 -35.06 20.17 0.30
CA PHE A 280 -34.17 19.12 0.75
C PHE A 280 -34.63 18.52 2.08
N ASP A 281 -34.94 19.32 3.09
CA ASP A 281 -35.27 18.84 4.44
C ASP A 281 -36.54 19.46 5.05
N GLY A 282 -37.18 20.40 4.34
CA GLY A 282 -38.55 20.85 4.62
C GLY A 282 -38.67 22.17 5.40
N ASP A 283 -37.59 22.71 5.94
CA ASP A 283 -37.52 24.02 6.57
C ASP A 283 -36.74 25.05 5.73
N LEU A 284 -36.81 26.31 6.12
CA LEU A 284 -36.12 27.38 5.40
C LEU A 284 -34.65 27.44 5.81
N SER A 285 -33.78 27.75 4.85
CA SER A 285 -32.39 28.07 5.13
C SER A 285 -32.28 29.26 6.11
N ALA A 286 -31.16 29.34 6.81
CA ALA A 286 -30.90 30.43 7.74
C ALA A 286 -30.93 31.79 7.01
N PRO A 287 -31.59 32.83 7.56
CA PRO A 287 -31.63 34.14 6.92
C PRO A 287 -30.22 34.69 6.66
N GLY A 288 -29.88 34.89 5.38
CA GLY A 288 -28.56 35.35 4.99
C GLY A 288 -27.45 34.30 5.22
N ALA A 289 -27.76 33.00 5.13
CA ALA A 289 -26.81 31.90 5.34
C ALA A 289 -25.47 32.10 4.61
N ALA A 290 -25.51 32.55 3.35
CA ALA A 290 -24.29 32.79 2.56
C ALA A 290 -23.34 33.86 3.14
N LEU A 291 -23.85 34.79 3.97
CA LEU A 291 -23.04 35.81 4.65
C LEU A 291 -22.51 35.33 6.01
N GLN A 292 -22.92 34.15 6.47
CA GLN A 292 -22.55 33.57 7.75
C GLN A 292 -21.54 32.44 7.64
N LEU A 293 -21.17 32.06 6.40
CA LEU A 293 -20.10 31.09 6.14
C LEU A 293 -18.74 31.73 6.45
N ASP A 294 -17.82 30.94 7.03
CA ASP A 294 -16.42 31.34 7.29
C ASP A 294 -15.61 31.51 5.99
#